data_AF-A0A2V6MPY1-F1
#
_entry.id   AF-A0A2V6MPY1-F1
#
_cell.length_a   1.000
_cell.length_b   1.000
_cell.length_c   1.000
_cell.angle_alpha   90.00
_cell.angle_beta   90.00
_cell.angle_gamma   90.00
#
_symmetry.space_group_name_H-M   'P 1'
#
loop_
_entity.id
_entity.type
_entity.pdbx_description
1 polymer ?
#
loop_
_entity_poly.entity_id
_entity_poly.type
_entity_poly.pdbx_seq_one_letter_code
_entity_poly.pdbx_strand_id
1 'polypeptide(L)'
;AASGANVYLAAGNTLASVVHVLASTGRFRVISRPMVFTSNNKKAIIASGTEIPVPVSTLSSLVNATNNGTNVGQQSNIEFKKVALQLEVVPLINSDKEVSLDILQKIDSLAGSTTIDGNQIPNIATRYIRTNVSAANGATIVLGGLIQDSKTRNTSGIPILDRIPYIGALFRNTTNNKMRTELIILMRPEVTLTKLDLYRLRQKSEDRTHFGPEIDQDDCPDCPKTSDGKQLPPPDLPSVKDVVKGSK
;
A
#
# COMPACT_ATOMS: atom_id res chain seq x y z
N ALA A 1 -1.70 19.75 11.02
CA ALA A 1 -1.87 19.90 12.49
C ALA A 1 -3.34 20.20 12.75
N ALA A 2 -4.00 19.46 13.63
CA ALA A 2 -5.38 19.76 14.00
C ALA A 2 -5.36 20.82 15.10
N SER A 3 -5.90 22.01 14.83
CA SER A 3 -6.06 23.08 15.82
C SER A 3 -7.39 22.90 16.56
N GLY A 4 -7.33 22.78 17.89
CA GLY A 4 -8.50 22.77 18.77
C GLY A 4 -8.84 24.18 19.23
N ALA A 5 -10.10 24.39 19.62
CA ALA A 5 -10.54 25.59 20.32
C ALA A 5 -10.49 25.35 21.83
N ASN A 6 -9.86 26.30 22.55
CA ASN A 6 -9.87 26.34 24.01
C ASN A 6 -10.63 27.61 24.43
N VAL A 7 -11.72 27.45 25.17
CA VAL A 7 -12.53 28.57 25.69
C VAL A 7 -12.37 28.62 27.20
N TYR A 8 -11.97 29.77 27.71
CA TYR A 8 -11.81 30.04 29.14
C TYR A 8 -12.99 30.89 29.61
N LEU A 9 -13.69 30.45 30.66
CA LEU A 9 -14.78 31.20 31.27
C LEU A 9 -14.48 31.38 32.76
N ALA A 10 -14.48 32.62 33.23
CA ALA A 10 -14.30 32.95 34.64
C ALA A 10 -15.45 33.84 35.12
N ALA A 11 -15.99 33.55 36.30
CA ALA A 11 -17.03 34.33 36.96
C ALA A 11 -16.59 34.64 38.41
N GLY A 12 -16.24 35.90 38.66
CA GLY A 12 -15.68 36.35 39.94
C GLY A 12 -14.29 35.75 40.24
N ASN A 13 -13.91 35.70 41.53
CA ASN A 13 -12.62 35.17 41.97
C ASN A 13 -12.61 33.65 42.23
N THR A 14 -13.76 32.98 42.15
CA THR A 14 -13.94 31.61 42.66
C THR A 14 -14.31 30.58 41.61
N LEU A 15 -14.79 31.01 40.43
CA LEU A 15 -15.25 30.10 39.38
C LEU A 15 -14.45 30.33 38.10
N ALA A 16 -13.68 29.32 37.72
CA ALA A 16 -12.95 29.25 36.46
C ALA A 16 -13.24 27.90 35.79
N SER A 17 -13.49 27.92 34.50
CA SER A 17 -13.75 26.72 33.69
C SER A 17 -13.05 26.83 32.34
N VAL A 18 -12.66 25.69 31.81
CA VAL A 18 -12.00 25.58 30.50
C VAL A 18 -12.73 24.54 29.68
N VAL A 19 -13.12 24.93 28.47
CA VAL A 19 -13.77 24.05 27.50
C VAL A 19 -12.80 23.81 26.36
N HIS A 20 -12.49 22.54 26.13
CA HIS A 20 -11.62 22.11 25.05
C HIS A 20 -12.45 21.39 23.98
N VAL A 21 -12.36 21.85 22.73
CA VAL A 21 -13.05 21.25 21.59
C VAL A 21 -12.06 21.05 20.46
N LEU A 22 -11.93 19.82 19.97
CA LEU A 22 -11.04 19.50 18.85
C LEU A 22 -11.77 18.59 17.86
N ALA A 23 -11.77 18.99 16.59
CA ALA A 23 -12.17 18.14 15.46
C ALA A 23 -10.96 17.96 14.54
N SER A 24 -10.60 16.72 14.25
CA SER A 24 -9.51 16.37 13.34
C SER A 24 -10.04 15.44 12.25
N THR A 25 -9.66 15.69 11.00
CA THR A 25 -9.96 14.83 9.86
C THR A 25 -8.69 14.57 9.08
N GLY A 26 -8.31 13.30 8.93
CA GLY A 26 -7.22 12.86 8.07
C GLY A 26 -7.79 12.03 6.91
N ARG A 27 -7.31 12.28 5.69
CA ARG A 27 -7.60 11.45 4.52
C ARG A 27 -6.29 11.03 3.88
N PHE A 28 -6.11 9.73 3.70
CA PHE A 28 -4.92 9.17 3.08
C PHE A 28 -5.35 8.11 2.06
N ARG A 29 -4.66 8.07 0.90
CA ARG A 29 -4.97 7.14 -0.18
C ARG A 29 -3.66 6.57 -0.73
N VAL A 30 -3.56 5.23 -0.75
CA VAL A 30 -2.45 4.50 -1.36
C VAL A 30 -2.96 3.80 -2.60
N ILE A 31 -2.22 3.88 -3.71
CA ILE A 31 -2.49 3.12 -4.93
C ILE A 31 -1.23 2.35 -5.28
N SER A 32 -1.36 1.03 -5.42
CA SER A 32 -0.29 0.16 -5.87
C SER A 32 -0.75 -0.61 -7.10
N ARG A 33 0.11 -0.68 -8.13
CA ARG A 33 -0.18 -1.35 -9.41
C ARG A 33 0.95 -2.32 -9.78
N PRO A 34 1.02 -3.51 -9.14
CA PRO A 34 1.97 -4.53 -9.54
C PRO A 34 1.60 -5.07 -10.93
N MET A 35 2.58 -5.21 -11.82
CA MET A 35 2.39 -5.78 -13.15
C MET A 35 3.45 -6.86 -13.38
N VAL A 36 3.05 -7.98 -13.99
CA VAL A 36 3.94 -9.08 -14.32
C VAL A 36 3.53 -9.68 -15.66
N PHE A 37 4.53 -10.03 -16.47
CA PHE A 37 4.34 -10.69 -17.76
C PHE A 37 4.79 -12.14 -17.65
N THR A 38 4.02 -13.08 -18.19
CA THR A 38 4.35 -14.52 -18.14
C THR A 38 3.70 -15.29 -19.28
N SER A 39 4.24 -16.46 -19.56
CA SER A 39 3.68 -17.40 -20.53
C SER A 39 2.47 -18.15 -19.97
N ASN A 40 1.66 -18.70 -20.87
CA ASN A 40 0.54 -19.57 -20.50
C ASN A 40 1.02 -20.74 -19.62
N ASN A 41 0.29 -21.02 -18.54
CA ASN A 41 0.56 -22.06 -17.56
C ASN A 41 1.95 -21.97 -16.88
N LYS A 42 2.51 -20.76 -16.78
CA LYS A 42 3.76 -20.51 -16.07
C LYS A 42 3.54 -19.52 -14.93
N LYS A 43 4.00 -19.91 -13.74
CA LYS A 43 3.96 -19.08 -12.55
C LYS A 43 4.88 -17.88 -12.73
N ALA A 44 4.33 -16.69 -12.47
CA ALA A 44 5.08 -15.44 -12.40
C ALA A 44 4.98 -14.88 -10.99
N ILE A 45 6.07 -14.28 -10.52
CA ILE A 45 6.13 -13.64 -9.21
C ILE A 45 6.81 -12.28 -9.37
N ILE A 46 6.19 -11.25 -8.82
CA ILE A 46 6.79 -9.93 -8.62
C ILE A 46 6.66 -9.55 -7.15
N ALA A 47 7.75 -9.09 -6.55
CA ALA A 47 7.76 -8.62 -5.18
C ALA A 47 8.61 -7.34 -5.06
N SER A 48 8.12 -6.39 -4.26
CA SER A 48 8.83 -5.16 -3.93
C SER A 48 8.60 -4.83 -2.47
N GLY A 49 9.66 -4.54 -1.73
CA GLY A 49 9.58 -4.31 -0.30
C GLY A 49 10.94 -4.16 0.34
N THR A 50 10.94 -4.10 1.66
CA THR A 50 12.13 -3.99 2.50
C THR A 50 12.07 -4.99 3.64
N GLU A 51 13.21 -5.27 4.25
CA GLU A 51 13.29 -6.05 5.48
C GLU A 51 13.48 -5.10 6.66
N ILE A 52 12.72 -5.34 7.74
CA ILE A 52 12.84 -4.57 8.97
C ILE A 52 13.41 -5.47 10.07
N PRO A 53 14.37 -4.99 10.88
CA PRO A 53 14.84 -5.72 12.04
C PRO A 53 13.78 -5.68 13.15
N VAL A 54 13.42 -6.84 13.69
CA VAL A 54 12.46 -7.00 14.77
C VAL A 54 13.13 -7.77 15.92
N PRO A 55 13.21 -7.22 17.14
CA PRO A 55 13.75 -7.97 18.28
C PRO A 55 12.76 -9.07 18.68
N VAL A 56 13.20 -10.33 18.66
CA VAL A 56 12.36 -11.51 18.97
C VAL A 56 12.56 -12.04 20.38
N SER A 57 13.72 -11.78 20.98
CA SER A 57 13.97 -12.04 22.39
C SER A 57 14.94 -11.01 22.97
N THR A 58 14.69 -10.60 24.20
CA THR A 58 15.57 -9.72 24.96
C THR A 58 15.89 -10.38 26.29
N LEU A 59 17.16 -10.67 26.52
CA LEU A 59 17.66 -11.21 27.78
C LEU A 59 18.32 -10.05 28.54
N SER A 60 17.71 -9.67 29.67
CA SER A 60 18.31 -8.75 30.63
C SER A 60 19.02 -9.56 31.72
N SER A 61 20.35 -9.45 31.80
CA SER A 61 21.13 -10.03 32.89
C SER A 61 21.60 -8.94 33.84
N LEU A 62 21.43 -9.16 35.14
CA LEU A 62 22.02 -8.31 36.17
C LEU A 62 23.52 -8.60 36.22
N VAL A 63 24.34 -7.66 35.78
CA VAL A 63 25.79 -7.75 35.92
C VAL A 63 26.14 -7.16 37.28
N ASN A 64 26.63 -8.00 38.20
CA ASN A 64 27.17 -7.55 39.48
C ASN A 64 28.37 -6.63 39.21
N ALA A 65 28.18 -5.32 39.31
CA ALA A 65 29.27 -4.37 39.32
C ALA A 65 29.84 -4.29 40.73
N THR A 66 31.13 -4.57 40.88
CA THR A 66 31.86 -4.54 42.16
C THR A 66 32.02 -3.13 42.74
N ASN A 67 31.46 -2.09 42.10
CA ASN A 67 31.49 -0.71 42.57
C ASN A 67 30.18 0.00 42.21
N ASN A 68 29.32 0.18 43.22
CA ASN A 68 28.23 1.16 43.33
C ASN A 68 27.46 1.55 42.03
N GLY A 69 26.94 0.56 41.29
CA GLY A 69 26.02 0.81 40.17
C GLY A 69 25.56 -0.49 39.51
N THR A 70 24.27 -0.83 39.61
CA THR A 70 23.72 -2.01 38.94
C THR A 70 23.77 -1.81 37.42
N ASN A 71 24.62 -2.55 36.72
CA ASN A 71 24.68 -2.53 35.26
C ASN A 71 23.78 -3.66 34.73
N VAL A 72 22.73 -3.33 34.00
CA VAL A 72 21.88 -4.32 33.33
C VAL A 72 22.43 -4.54 31.92
N GLY A 73 23.04 -5.71 31.67
CA GLY A 73 23.43 -6.13 30.33
C GLY A 73 22.18 -6.58 29.58
N GLN A 74 21.85 -5.93 28.46
CA GLN A 74 20.74 -6.34 27.60
C GLN A 74 21.29 -6.94 26.30
N GLN A 75 20.97 -8.21 26.06
CA GLN A 75 21.25 -8.89 24.81
C GLN A 75 19.94 -9.11 24.06
N SER A 76 19.84 -8.59 22.84
CA SER A 76 18.65 -8.75 22.00
C SER A 76 18.96 -9.64 20.80
N ASN A 77 18.13 -10.65 20.55
CA ASN A 77 18.14 -11.41 19.31
C ASN A 77 17.23 -10.69 18.29
N ILE A 78 17.78 -10.38 17.12
CA ILE A 78 17.09 -9.62 16.07
C ILE A 78 16.79 -10.56 14.91
N GLU A 79 15.52 -10.61 14.50
CA GLU A 79 15.07 -11.31 13.29
C GLU A 79 14.63 -10.29 12.24
N PHE A 80 15.04 -10.48 10.99
CA PHE A 80 14.60 -9.65 9.88
C PHE A 80 13.25 -10.13 9.36
N LYS A 81 12.23 -9.26 9.41
CA LYS A 81 10.91 -9.53 8.85
C LYS A 81 10.72 -8.78 7.55
N LYS A 82 10.33 -9.49 6.49
CA LYS A 82 10.06 -8.91 5.18
C LYS A 82 8.69 -8.22 5.15
N VAL A 83 8.68 -6.95 4.75
CA VAL A 83 7.48 -6.15 4.47
C VAL A 83 7.47 -5.85 2.99
N ALA A 84 6.64 -6.57 2.23
CA ALA A 84 6.60 -6.44 0.78
C ALA A 84 5.18 -6.47 0.21
N LEU A 85 5.03 -5.82 -0.94
CA LEU A 85 3.97 -6.08 -1.90
C LEU A 85 4.42 -7.23 -2.81
N GLN A 86 3.67 -8.32 -2.82
CA GLN A 86 3.94 -9.51 -3.61
C GLN A 86 2.70 -9.90 -4.41
N LEU A 87 2.90 -10.20 -5.69
CA LEU A 87 1.89 -10.75 -6.59
C LEU A 87 2.45 -12.01 -7.24
N GLU A 88 1.74 -13.12 -7.08
CA GLU A 88 1.96 -14.35 -7.80
C GLU A 88 0.74 -14.64 -8.68
N VAL A 89 0.99 -15.09 -9.91
CA VAL A 89 -0.08 -15.43 -10.84
C VAL A 89 0.29 -16.63 -11.69
N VAL A 90 -0.67 -17.51 -11.93
CA VAL A 90 -0.60 -18.58 -12.93
C VAL A 90 -1.77 -18.41 -13.89
N PRO A 91 -1.53 -17.99 -15.14
CA PRO A 91 -2.59 -17.87 -16.13
C PRO A 91 -2.81 -19.18 -16.88
N LEU A 92 -4.06 -19.42 -17.24
CA LEU A 92 -4.51 -20.43 -18.19
C LEU A 92 -5.38 -19.75 -19.24
N ILE A 93 -4.91 -19.73 -20.49
CA ILE A 93 -5.63 -19.12 -21.61
C ILE A 93 -6.53 -20.18 -22.26
N ASN A 94 -7.83 -19.93 -22.27
CA ASN A 94 -8.83 -20.78 -22.90
C ASN A 94 -9.03 -20.39 -24.38
N SER A 95 -9.68 -21.27 -25.16
CA SER A 95 -9.89 -21.08 -26.60
C SER A 95 -10.72 -19.83 -26.94
N ASP A 96 -11.58 -19.37 -26.04
CA ASP A 96 -12.44 -18.19 -26.21
C ASP A 96 -11.76 -16.86 -25.81
N LYS A 97 -10.43 -16.85 -25.66
CA LYS A 97 -9.64 -15.71 -25.13
C LYS A 97 -10.05 -15.28 -23.72
N GLU A 98 -10.74 -16.18 -23.01
CA GLU A 98 -10.94 -16.09 -21.58
C GLU A 98 -9.67 -16.56 -20.88
N VAL A 99 -9.31 -15.87 -19.79
CA VAL A 99 -8.11 -16.16 -19.02
C VAL A 99 -8.54 -16.55 -17.62
N SER A 100 -8.30 -17.80 -17.26
CA SER A 100 -8.40 -18.28 -15.89
C SER A 100 -7.09 -18.00 -15.17
N LEU A 101 -7.16 -17.45 -13.96
CA LEU A 101 -6.02 -16.94 -13.20
C LEU A 101 -6.07 -17.50 -11.78
N ASP A 102 -5.05 -18.24 -11.36
CA ASP A 102 -4.77 -18.48 -9.94
C ASP A 102 -3.86 -17.36 -9.44
N ILE A 103 -4.38 -16.55 -8.52
CA ILE A 103 -3.72 -15.34 -8.04
C ILE A 103 -3.51 -15.45 -6.55
N LEU A 104 -2.29 -15.09 -6.13
CA LEU A 104 -1.95 -14.85 -4.74
C LEU A 104 -1.37 -13.45 -4.65
N GLN A 105 -2.05 -12.55 -3.93
CA GLN A 105 -1.55 -11.21 -3.67
C GLN A 105 -1.41 -11.00 -2.16
N LYS A 106 -0.22 -10.56 -1.75
CA LYS A 106 0.12 -10.21 -0.38
C LYS A 106 0.59 -8.77 -0.32
N ILE A 107 0.04 -7.99 0.60
CA ILE A 107 0.40 -6.59 0.83
C ILE A 107 0.73 -6.43 2.30
N ASP A 108 2.01 -6.28 2.61
CA ASP A 108 2.47 -5.94 3.95
C ASP A 108 2.68 -4.42 4.06
N SER A 109 2.33 -3.86 5.21
CA SER A 109 2.50 -2.43 5.52
C SER A 109 2.80 -2.24 7.00
N LEU A 110 3.56 -1.20 7.34
CA LEU A 110 3.79 -0.82 8.74
C LEU A 110 2.51 -0.21 9.34
N ALA A 111 2.09 -0.69 10.50
CA ALA A 111 0.86 -0.31 11.20
C ALA A 111 1.18 0.26 12.60
N GLY A 112 2.11 1.22 12.64
CA GLY A 112 2.61 1.79 13.90
C GLY A 112 3.53 0.83 14.64
N SER A 113 3.58 0.97 15.96
CA SER A 113 4.45 0.17 16.83
C SER A 113 3.82 -0.05 18.19
N THR A 114 4.22 -1.15 18.83
CA THR A 114 3.80 -1.52 20.18
C THR A 114 5.04 -1.60 21.07
N THR A 115 4.95 -1.03 22.26
CA THR A 115 6.05 -1.10 23.23
C THR A 115 5.97 -2.41 24.01
N ILE A 116 7.03 -3.22 23.94
CA ILE A 116 7.19 -4.46 24.70
C ILE A 116 8.54 -4.38 25.42
N ASP A 117 8.54 -4.51 26.74
CA ASP A 117 9.75 -4.44 27.59
C ASP A 117 10.62 -3.18 27.34
N GLY A 118 9.96 -2.03 27.15
CA GLY A 118 10.63 -0.75 26.87
C GLY A 118 11.11 -0.56 25.42
N ASN A 119 11.01 -1.60 24.58
CA ASN A 119 11.38 -1.55 23.17
C ASN A 119 10.17 -1.26 22.28
N GLN A 120 10.32 -0.36 21.33
CA GLN A 120 9.27 -0.03 20.36
C GLN A 120 9.34 -0.99 19.17
N ILE A 121 8.40 -1.93 19.08
CA ILE A 121 8.37 -2.98 18.06
C ILE A 121 7.38 -2.59 16.96
N PRO A 122 7.77 -2.59 15.67
CA PRO A 122 6.87 -2.24 14.58
C PRO A 122 5.80 -3.31 14.37
N ASN A 123 4.55 -2.87 14.20
CA ASN A 123 3.45 -3.76 13.83
C ASN A 123 3.39 -3.88 12.31
N ILE A 124 3.25 -5.10 11.80
CA ILE A 124 3.11 -5.36 10.36
C ILE A 124 1.65 -5.74 10.09
N ALA A 125 0.94 -4.88 9.36
CA ALA A 125 -0.38 -5.21 8.83
C ALA A 125 -0.25 -5.92 7.49
N THR A 126 -0.74 -7.15 7.43
CA THR A 126 -0.76 -7.98 6.23
C THR A 126 -2.19 -8.05 5.66
N ARG A 127 -2.31 -7.82 4.36
CA ARG A 127 -3.52 -8.08 3.58
C ARG A 127 -3.19 -9.18 2.57
N TYR A 128 -4.01 -10.22 2.53
CA TYR A 128 -3.74 -11.41 1.73
C TYR A 128 -5.01 -11.85 1.00
N ILE A 129 -4.87 -12.15 -0.29
CA ILE A 129 -5.93 -12.73 -1.11
C ILE A 129 -5.35 -13.88 -1.94
N ARG A 130 -6.06 -15.00 -1.94
CA ARG A 130 -5.84 -16.11 -2.86
C ARG A 130 -7.15 -16.46 -3.51
N THR A 131 -7.20 -16.42 -4.84
CA THR A 131 -8.44 -16.64 -5.57
C THR A 131 -8.16 -17.22 -6.94
N ASN A 132 -9.11 -18.00 -7.45
CA ASN A 132 -9.14 -18.45 -8.82
C ASN A 132 -10.31 -17.77 -9.52
N VAL A 133 -10.02 -17.03 -10.58
CA VAL A 133 -11.03 -16.24 -11.30
C VAL A 133 -10.86 -16.41 -12.80
N SER A 134 -11.96 -16.24 -13.52
CA SER A 134 -11.97 -16.22 -14.97
C SER A 134 -12.37 -14.84 -15.45
N ALA A 135 -11.61 -14.29 -16.40
CA ALA A 135 -11.85 -12.96 -16.95
C ALA A 135 -11.56 -12.93 -18.44
N ALA A 136 -12.39 -12.18 -19.18
CA ALA A 136 -12.13 -11.92 -20.59
C ALA A 136 -10.86 -11.07 -20.77
N ASN A 137 -10.14 -11.29 -21.87
CA ASN A 137 -8.97 -10.50 -22.23
C ASN A 137 -9.29 -8.98 -22.22
N GLY A 138 -8.51 -8.21 -21.46
CA GLY A 138 -8.64 -6.76 -21.36
C GLY A 138 -9.74 -6.26 -20.43
N ALA A 139 -10.58 -7.14 -19.88
CA ALA A 139 -11.60 -6.78 -18.90
C ALA A 139 -10.97 -6.54 -17.52
N THR A 140 -11.51 -5.58 -16.77
CA THR A 140 -11.11 -5.37 -15.37
C THR A 140 -12.13 -6.04 -14.47
N ILE A 141 -11.67 -6.92 -13.58
CA ILE A 141 -12.53 -7.60 -12.60
C ILE A 141 -12.14 -7.20 -11.18
N VAL A 142 -13.13 -7.19 -10.30
CA VAL A 142 -12.94 -6.96 -8.86
C VAL A 142 -12.67 -8.33 -8.23
N LEU A 143 -11.48 -8.52 -7.67
CA LEU A 143 -11.12 -9.75 -6.96
C LEU A 143 -11.74 -9.83 -5.57
N GLY A 144 -11.91 -8.67 -4.95
CA GLY A 144 -12.47 -8.56 -3.62
C GLY A 144 -12.23 -7.18 -3.01
N GLY A 145 -12.69 -7.02 -1.78
CA GLY A 145 -12.44 -5.83 -1.00
C GLY A 145 -12.76 -6.04 0.47
N LEU A 146 -12.21 -5.17 1.31
CA LEU A 146 -12.47 -5.13 2.75
C LEU A 146 -12.86 -3.71 3.12
N ILE A 147 -14.01 -3.55 3.77
CA ILE A 147 -14.43 -2.28 4.36
C ILE A 147 -14.48 -2.50 5.87
N GLN A 148 -13.69 -1.72 6.60
CA GLN A 148 -13.65 -1.75 8.05
C GLN A 148 -14.08 -0.39 8.58
N ASP A 149 -15.19 -0.39 9.32
CA ASP A 149 -15.69 0.77 10.05
C ASP A 149 -15.50 0.52 11.56
N SER A 150 -14.68 1.35 12.20
CA SER A 150 -14.48 1.36 13.66
C SER A 150 -15.03 2.65 14.25
N LYS A 151 -15.90 2.51 15.24
CA LYS A 151 -16.48 3.62 16.01
C LYS A 151 -16.16 3.41 17.49
N THR A 152 -15.36 4.29 18.05
CA THR A 152 -15.01 4.27 19.47
C THR A 152 -15.60 5.51 20.13
N ARG A 153 -16.44 5.32 21.14
CA ARG A 153 -17.00 6.39 21.95
C ARG A 153 -16.54 6.19 23.39
N ASN A 154 -15.68 7.09 23.85
CA ASN A 154 -15.24 7.12 25.24
C ASN A 154 -15.93 8.28 25.94
N THR A 155 -16.53 8.01 27.10
CA THR A 155 -17.15 9.03 27.93
C THR A 155 -16.58 8.91 29.34
N SER A 156 -16.09 10.02 29.87
CA SER A 156 -15.51 10.10 31.21
C SER A 156 -16.09 11.31 31.90
N GLY A 157 -16.60 11.17 33.12
CA GLY A 157 -17.27 12.26 33.81
C GLY A 157 -17.50 11.95 35.28
N ILE A 158 -18.07 12.91 35.99
CA ILE A 158 -18.40 12.74 37.41
C ILE A 158 -19.63 11.83 37.52
N PRO A 159 -19.56 10.71 38.26
CA PRO A 159 -20.70 9.81 38.42
C PRO A 159 -21.90 10.58 39.01
N ILE A 160 -23.10 10.26 38.54
CA ILE A 160 -24.39 10.90 38.87
C ILE A 160 -24.63 12.20 38.08
N LEU A 161 -23.70 13.15 38.12
CA LEU A 161 -23.84 14.44 37.42
C LEU A 161 -23.78 14.29 35.89
N ASP A 162 -23.01 13.33 35.39
CA ASP A 162 -22.85 13.04 33.96
C ASP A 162 -24.12 12.50 33.26
N ARG A 163 -25.07 11.99 34.05
CA ARG A 163 -26.32 11.37 33.60
C ARG A 163 -27.52 12.30 33.63
N ILE A 164 -27.41 13.46 34.28
CA ILE A 164 -28.54 14.39 34.36
C ILE A 164 -28.85 14.92 32.95
N PRO A 165 -30.09 14.81 32.46
CA PRO A 165 -30.46 15.36 31.16
C PRO A 165 -30.20 16.88 31.13
N TYR A 166 -29.88 17.41 29.95
CA TYR A 166 -29.52 18.81 29.69
C TYR A 166 -28.18 19.29 30.27
N ILE A 167 -27.91 19.07 31.56
CA ILE A 167 -26.70 19.61 32.22
C ILE A 167 -25.53 18.63 32.31
N GLY A 168 -25.78 17.33 32.20
CA GLY A 168 -24.73 16.31 32.35
C GLY A 168 -23.63 16.36 31.29
N ALA A 169 -23.88 17.03 30.16
CA ALA A 169 -22.86 17.30 29.15
C ALA A 169 -21.72 18.20 29.65
N LEU A 170 -21.97 19.07 30.63
CA LEU A 170 -20.96 19.96 31.23
C LEU A 170 -20.02 19.21 32.19
N PHE A 171 -20.47 18.07 32.72
CA PHE A 171 -19.74 17.27 33.71
C PHE A 171 -19.12 16.01 33.12
N ARG A 172 -19.12 15.87 31.79
CA ARG A 172 -18.51 14.74 31.09
C ARG A 172 -17.69 15.21 29.90
N ASN A 173 -16.57 14.54 29.69
CA ASN A 173 -15.80 14.59 28.47
C ASN A 173 -16.21 13.43 27.55
N THR A 174 -16.45 13.71 26.28
CA THR A 174 -16.79 12.68 25.28
C THR A 174 -15.80 12.73 24.13
N THR A 175 -15.08 11.63 23.92
CA THR A 175 -14.20 11.43 22.77
C THR A 175 -14.86 10.46 21.80
N ASN A 176 -15.19 10.95 20.62
CA ASN A 176 -15.72 10.13 19.52
C ASN A 176 -14.63 9.97 18.46
N ASN A 177 -14.19 8.75 18.24
CA ASN A 177 -13.26 8.40 17.17
C ASN A 177 -13.98 7.53 16.13
N LYS A 178 -13.90 7.90 14.86
CA LYS A 178 -14.44 7.14 13.73
C LYS A 178 -13.32 6.90 12.72
N MET A 179 -12.98 5.64 12.51
CA MET A 179 -11.96 5.21 11.56
C MET A 179 -12.62 4.31 10.51
N ARG A 180 -12.44 4.67 9.23
CA ARG A 180 -12.94 3.89 8.09
C ARG A 180 -11.78 3.53 7.18
N THR A 181 -11.61 2.25 6.91
CA THR A 181 -10.56 1.71 6.04
C THR A 181 -11.21 0.94 4.91
N GLU A 182 -10.84 1.24 3.66
CA GLU A 182 -11.36 0.59 2.47
C GLU A 182 -10.20 0.01 1.67
N LEU A 183 -10.33 -1.27 1.29
CA LEU A 183 -9.44 -1.97 0.39
C LEU A 183 -10.28 -2.51 -0.76
N ILE A 184 -9.87 -2.22 -1.99
CA ILE A 184 -10.46 -2.80 -3.21
C ILE A 184 -9.32 -3.35 -4.03
N ILE A 185 -9.44 -4.60 -4.46
CA ILE A 185 -8.46 -5.28 -5.29
C ILE A 185 -9.05 -5.47 -6.68
N LEU A 186 -8.40 -4.86 -7.65
CA LEU A 186 -8.77 -4.90 -9.06
C LEU A 186 -7.67 -5.58 -9.84
N MET A 187 -8.05 -6.30 -10.89
CA MET A 187 -7.09 -6.86 -11.83
C MET A 187 -7.60 -6.77 -13.26
N ARG A 188 -6.66 -6.78 -14.20
CA ARG A 188 -6.96 -6.78 -15.63
C ARG A 188 -5.96 -7.69 -16.34
N PRO A 189 -6.37 -8.87 -16.85
CA PRO A 189 -5.52 -9.65 -17.74
C PRO A 189 -5.41 -9.00 -19.12
N GLU A 190 -4.26 -9.14 -19.76
CA GLU A 190 -4.04 -8.75 -21.15
C GLU A 190 -3.23 -9.84 -21.84
N VAL A 191 -3.78 -10.41 -22.91
CA VAL A 191 -3.19 -11.53 -23.67
C VAL A 191 -2.57 -11.02 -24.96
N THR A 192 -1.31 -11.39 -25.19
CA THR A 192 -0.58 -11.13 -26.45
C THR A 192 -0.37 -12.42 -27.22
N LEU A 193 -0.88 -12.48 -28.44
CA LEU A 193 -0.69 -13.66 -29.31
C LEU A 193 0.36 -13.40 -30.39
N THR A 194 0.48 -12.16 -30.86
CA THR A 194 1.39 -11.81 -31.95
C THR A 194 2.51 -10.88 -31.49
N LYS A 195 3.61 -10.84 -32.27
CA LYS A 195 4.67 -9.82 -32.08
C LYS A 195 4.10 -8.41 -32.16
N LEU A 196 3.13 -8.18 -33.03
CA LEU A 196 2.48 -6.87 -33.20
C LEU A 196 1.72 -6.45 -31.93
N ASP A 197 1.06 -7.39 -31.25
CA ASP A 197 0.37 -7.12 -29.99
C ASP A 197 1.35 -6.75 -28.88
N LEU A 198 2.50 -7.44 -28.83
CA LEU A 198 3.59 -7.11 -27.91
C LEU A 198 4.13 -5.69 -28.15
N TYR A 199 4.33 -5.30 -29.41
CA TYR A 199 4.77 -3.93 -29.75
C TYR A 199 3.75 -2.87 -29.32
N ARG A 200 2.46 -3.10 -29.58
CA ARG A 200 1.39 -2.17 -29.15
C ARG A 200 1.33 -2.04 -27.63
N LEU A 201 1.47 -3.16 -26.93
CA LEU A 201 1.49 -3.15 -25.47
C LEU A 201 2.68 -2.39 -24.90
N ARG A 202 3.85 -2.58 -25.51
CA ARG A 202 5.06 -1.86 -25.15
C ARG A 202 4.86 -0.34 -25.30
N GLN A 203 4.41 0.12 -26.46
CA GLN A 203 4.14 1.55 -26.70
C GLN A 203 3.16 2.13 -25.68
N LYS A 204 2.03 1.42 -25.46
CA LYS A 204 1.02 1.81 -24.46
C LYS A 204 1.57 1.84 -23.02
N SER A 205 2.56 1.00 -22.70
CA SER A 205 3.25 1.03 -21.40
C SER A 205 4.23 2.19 -21.33
N GLU A 206 5.03 2.41 -22.37
CA GLU A 206 6.02 3.51 -22.45
C GLU A 206 5.32 4.87 -22.26
N ASP A 207 4.19 5.11 -22.92
CA ASP A 207 3.37 6.32 -22.78
C ASP A 207 2.86 6.54 -21.34
N ARG A 208 2.71 5.47 -20.55
CA ARG A 208 2.14 5.53 -19.19
C ARG A 208 3.18 5.58 -18.09
N THR A 209 4.37 5.05 -18.35
CA THR A 209 5.39 4.83 -17.32
C THR A 209 6.67 5.61 -17.55
N HIS A 210 6.81 6.37 -18.66
CA HIS A 210 8.05 7.06 -19.03
C HIS A 210 9.29 6.14 -18.96
N PHE A 211 9.13 4.84 -19.21
CA PHE A 211 10.24 3.88 -19.26
C PHE A 211 10.68 3.75 -20.72
N GLY A 212 11.41 4.74 -21.20
CA GLY A 212 12.18 4.70 -22.43
C GLY A 212 13.54 5.34 -22.15
N PRO A 213 14.57 5.12 -22.98
CA PRO A 213 15.75 5.96 -22.89
C PRO A 213 15.28 7.40 -23.15
N GLU A 214 15.30 8.25 -22.13
CA GLU A 214 15.51 9.68 -22.39
C GLU A 214 16.91 9.73 -23.00
N ILE A 215 16.96 9.71 -24.33
CA ILE A 215 18.21 10.00 -25.03
C ILE A 215 18.37 11.50 -24.85
N ASP A 216 19.25 11.91 -23.93
CA ASP A 216 19.69 13.30 -23.86
C ASP A 216 20.18 13.69 -25.27
N GLN A 217 19.67 14.79 -25.80
CA GLN A 217 19.97 15.24 -27.17
C GLN A 217 21.48 15.43 -27.39
N ASP A 218 22.23 15.63 -26.31
CA ASP A 218 23.69 15.75 -26.28
C ASP A 218 24.42 14.43 -26.59
N ASP A 219 23.81 13.28 -26.28
CA ASP A 219 24.37 11.95 -26.56
C ASP A 219 24.14 11.50 -28.02
N CYS A 220 23.33 12.24 -28.79
CA CYS A 220 23.05 11.92 -30.20
C CYS A 220 22.78 13.20 -31.03
N PRO A 221 23.84 13.84 -31.58
CA PRO A 221 23.70 15.07 -32.38
C PRO A 221 22.97 14.86 -33.72
N ASP A 222 22.95 13.63 -34.23
CA ASP A 222 22.26 13.26 -35.47
C ASP A 222 20.81 12.78 -35.24
N CYS A 223 20.36 12.69 -33.98
CA CYS A 223 19.00 12.27 -33.69
C CYS A 223 17.99 13.36 -34.07
N PRO A 224 16.83 13.00 -34.64
CA PRO A 224 15.79 13.97 -34.97
C PRO A 224 15.34 14.67 -33.68
N LYS A 225 15.46 16.00 -33.66
CA LYS A 225 15.00 16.83 -32.54
C LYS A 225 13.55 16.48 -32.23
N THR A 226 13.23 16.29 -30.96
CA THR A 226 11.88 16.00 -30.49
C THR A 226 10.99 17.21 -30.81
N SER A 227 10.47 17.27 -32.03
CA SER A 227 9.45 18.26 -32.39
C SER A 227 8.16 17.82 -31.73
N ASP A 228 7.57 18.72 -30.95
CA ASP A 228 6.26 18.56 -30.31
C ASP A 228 5.31 17.67 -31.14
N GLY A 229 5.05 16.47 -30.62
CA GLY A 229 3.84 15.71 -30.93
C GLY A 229 3.70 15.08 -32.32
N LYS A 230 4.75 14.63 -33.01
CA LYS A 230 4.58 13.75 -34.18
C LYS A 230 5.25 12.40 -34.01
N GLN A 231 4.39 11.41 -33.80
CA GLN A 231 4.59 9.97 -33.92
C GLN A 231 5.65 9.62 -34.97
N LEU A 232 6.71 8.93 -34.55
CA LEU A 232 7.66 8.29 -35.47
C LEU A 232 6.88 7.34 -36.40
N PRO A 233 7.15 7.35 -37.72
CA PRO A 233 6.47 6.43 -38.63
C PRO A 233 6.79 4.99 -38.21
N PRO A 234 5.81 4.07 -38.35
CA PRO A 234 6.05 2.67 -38.02
C PRO A 234 7.22 2.12 -38.85
N PRO A 235 8.05 1.22 -38.28
CA PRO A 235 9.13 0.59 -39.03
C PRO A 235 8.57 -0.14 -40.24
N ASP A 236 9.23 -0.01 -41.39
CA ASP A 236 8.82 -0.65 -42.64
C ASP A 236 8.77 -2.18 -42.46
N LEU A 237 7.57 -2.71 -42.63
CA LEU A 237 7.33 -4.15 -42.64
C LEU A 237 7.80 -4.72 -43.98
N PRO A 238 8.57 -5.82 -44.02
CA PRO A 238 8.82 -6.52 -45.27
C PRO A 238 7.50 -7.04 -45.83
N SER A 239 7.36 -6.98 -47.16
CA SER A 239 6.11 -7.34 -47.83
C SER A 239 5.79 -8.83 -47.64
N VAL A 240 4.51 -9.18 -47.64
CA VAL A 240 4.00 -10.56 -47.48
C VAL A 240 4.62 -11.54 -48.49
N LYS A 241 5.17 -11.07 -49.62
CA LYS A 241 5.85 -11.91 -50.60
C LYS A 241 7.21 -12.45 -50.12
N ASP A 242 7.86 -11.78 -49.17
CA ASP A 242 9.21 -12.13 -48.71
C ASP A 242 9.18 -13.16 -47.57
N VAL A 243 8.06 -13.29 -46.86
CA VAL A 243 7.86 -14.29 -45.79
C VAL A 243 7.59 -15.69 -46.36
N VAL A 244 6.97 -15.79 -47.55
CA VAL A 244 6.61 -17.09 -48.16
C VAL A 244 7.81 -17.75 -48.87
N LYS A 245 8.82 -16.98 -49.27
CA LYS A 245 9.96 -17.49 -50.04
C LYS A 245 11.07 -18.15 -49.19
N GLY A 246 11.04 -17.97 -47.87
CA GLY A 246 11.98 -18.60 -46.92
C GLY A 246 11.51 -19.96 -46.36
N SER A 247 10.38 -20.47 -46.84
CA SER A 247 9.79 -21.76 -46.46
C SER A 247 9.80 -22.72 -47.64
N LYS A 248 10.99 -23.08 -48.13
CA LYS A 248 11.26 -24.29 -48.92
C LYS A 248 12.68 -24.76 -48.66
#